data_AF-A0A534QLS9-F1
#
_entry.id   AF-A0A534QLS9-F1
#
_cell.length_a   1.000
_cell.length_b   1.000
_cell.length_c   1.000
_cell.angle_alpha   90.00
_cell.angle_beta   90.00
_cell.angle_gamma   90.00
#
_symmetry.space_group_name_H-M   'P 1'
#
loop_
_entity.id
_entity.type
_entity.pdbx_description
1 polymer ?
#
loop_
_entity_poly.entity_id
_entity_poly.type
_entity_poly.pdbx_seq_one_letter_code
_entity_poly.pdbx_strand_id
1 'polypeptide(L)'
;MLPRGWVTDTAALYGRVFRRGARLALTNWPVGLMVVAYGVLLGVVAQLTAPLGIVGGLLLWLVMMACLSSWLSLVEQVIRSGRVRLGDVPSSFAAYLGELLAVGFLTSLLGMVASVVLAPFRFLAIVFGLAVLVFFNAVPELIYLGRHSAAELLVESYRFIGENWIEWFP
;
A
#
# COMPACT_ATOMS: atom_id res chain seq x y z
N MET A 1 42.52 -3.20 5.98
CA MET A 1 41.12 -2.72 6.07
C MET A 1 40.39 -3.78 6.87
N LEU A 2 40.02 -3.48 8.12
CA LEU A 2 39.36 -4.47 8.99
C LEU A 2 37.98 -4.80 8.39
N PRO A 3 37.59 -6.08 8.32
CA PRO A 3 36.25 -6.45 7.88
C PRO A 3 35.27 -5.85 8.89
N ARG A 4 34.55 -4.82 8.48
CA ARG A 4 33.41 -4.34 9.24
C ARG A 4 32.46 -5.52 9.36
N GLY A 5 32.07 -5.86 10.59
CA GLY A 5 31.14 -6.95 10.80
C GLY A 5 29.84 -6.64 10.06
N TRP A 6 29.20 -7.67 9.49
CA TRP A 6 27.94 -7.53 8.76
C TRP A 6 26.92 -6.66 9.53
N VAL A 7 26.86 -6.78 10.86
CA VAL A 7 26.03 -5.95 11.75
C VAL A 7 26.29 -4.44 11.58
N THR A 8 27.55 -4.03 11.52
CA THR A 8 27.92 -2.62 11.38
C THR A 8 27.61 -2.07 9.99
N ASP A 9 27.75 -2.90 8.95
CA ASP A 9 27.41 -2.52 7.59
C ASP A 9 25.89 -2.42 7.40
N THR A 10 25.13 -3.37 7.96
CA THR A 10 23.66 -3.34 8.03
C THR A 10 23.18 -2.10 8.78
N ALA A 11 23.69 -1.85 10.00
CA ALA A 11 23.32 -0.67 10.78
C ALA A 11 23.63 0.65 10.04
N ALA A 12 24.78 0.72 9.37
CA ALA A 12 25.15 1.88 8.57
C ALA A 12 24.23 2.05 7.35
N LEU A 13 23.78 0.96 6.72
CA LEU A 13 22.82 0.99 5.63
C LEU A 13 21.47 1.55 6.10
N TYR A 14 20.88 0.98 7.14
CA TYR A 14 19.61 1.45 7.71
C TYR A 14 19.70 2.90 8.17
N GLY A 15 20.80 3.31 8.80
CA GLY A 15 21.02 4.71 9.21
C GLY A 15 21.04 5.68 8.02
N ARG A 16 21.65 5.29 6.88
CA ARG A 16 21.63 6.09 5.65
C ARG A 16 20.24 6.19 5.04
N VAL A 17 19.51 5.06 4.97
CA VAL A 17 18.14 5.01 4.42
C VAL A 17 17.21 5.85 5.28
N PHE A 18 17.26 5.70 6.60
CA PHE A 18 16.45 6.48 7.54
C PHE A 18 16.70 7.98 7.40
N ARG A 19 17.98 8.41 7.38
CA ARG A 19 18.31 9.84 7.22
C ARG A 19 17.81 10.41 5.90
N ARG A 20 17.89 9.62 4.82
CA ARG A 20 17.35 10.01 3.51
C ARG A 20 15.82 10.11 3.56
N GLY A 21 15.15 9.13 4.13
CA GLY A 21 13.70 9.12 4.32
C GLY A 21 13.21 10.31 5.15
N ALA A 22 13.84 10.58 6.29
CA ALA A 22 13.52 11.71 7.15
C ALA A 22 13.69 13.05 6.42
N ARG A 23 14.79 13.23 5.66
CA ARG A 23 14.99 14.44 4.85
C ARG A 23 13.89 14.61 3.80
N LEU A 24 13.54 13.53 3.09
CA LEU A 24 12.48 13.56 2.07
C LEU A 24 11.12 13.88 2.68
N ALA A 25 10.78 13.27 3.82
CA ALA A 25 9.53 13.49 4.54
C ALA A 25 9.42 14.94 5.05
N LEU A 26 10.48 15.50 5.64
CA LEU A 26 10.50 16.89 6.10
C LEU A 26 10.44 17.89 4.94
N THR A 27 11.10 17.59 3.82
CA THR A 27 11.06 18.46 2.63
C THR A 27 9.69 18.45 1.95
N ASN A 28 8.99 17.30 1.99
CA ASN A 28 7.69 17.09 1.36
C ASN A 28 6.57 16.94 2.40
N TRP A 29 6.68 17.64 3.53
CA TRP A 29 5.72 17.53 4.63
C TRP A 29 4.24 17.76 4.23
N PRO A 30 3.87 18.57 3.20
CA PRO A 30 2.48 18.72 2.78
C PRO A 30 1.88 17.42 2.23
N VAL A 31 2.70 16.49 1.75
CA VAL A 31 2.24 15.16 1.32
C VAL A 31 1.66 14.40 2.52
N GLY A 32 2.23 14.56 3.71
CA GLY A 32 1.66 13.99 4.95
C GLY A 32 0.26 14.52 5.26
N LEU A 33 -0.04 15.79 4.92
CA LEU A 33 -1.39 16.35 5.08
C LEU A 33 -2.41 15.70 4.14
N MET A 34 -1.98 15.12 3.02
CA MET A 34 -2.90 14.43 2.10
C MET A 34 -3.55 13.22 2.76
N VAL A 35 -2.87 12.54 3.69
CA VAL A 35 -3.48 11.45 4.47
C VAL A 35 -4.69 11.95 5.27
N VAL A 36 -4.56 13.12 5.91
CA VAL A 36 -5.66 13.75 6.65
C VAL A 36 -6.77 14.19 5.69
N ALA A 37 -6.40 14.80 4.56
CA ALA A 37 -7.37 15.22 3.55
C ALA A 37 -8.17 14.03 2.98
N TYR A 38 -7.50 12.90 2.70
CA TYR A 38 -8.16 11.67 2.25
C TYR A 38 -9.04 11.07 3.34
N GLY A 39 -8.62 11.11 4.61
CA GLY A 39 -9.46 10.69 5.74
C GLY A 39 -10.75 11.50 5.85
N VAL A 40 -10.66 12.83 5.73
CA VAL A 40 -11.84 13.71 5.70
C VAL A 40 -12.71 13.44 4.49
N LEU A 41 -12.12 13.32 3.29
CA LEU A 41 -12.84 13.00 2.06
C LEU A 41 -13.62 11.69 2.19
N LEU A 42 -12.96 10.62 2.66
CA LEU A 42 -13.60 9.32 2.86
C LEU A 42 -14.71 9.38 3.92
N GLY A 43 -14.50 10.14 5.00
CA GLY A 43 -15.55 10.37 6.00
C GLY A 43 -16.78 11.07 5.42
N VAL A 44 -16.59 12.12 4.62
CA VAL A 44 -17.69 12.82 3.93
C VAL A 44 -18.39 11.88 2.95
N VAL A 45 -17.64 11.17 2.11
CA VAL A 45 -18.21 10.21 1.15
C VAL A 45 -18.99 9.11 1.85
N ALA A 46 -18.49 8.57 2.96
CA ALA A 46 -19.19 7.55 3.74
C ALA A 46 -20.55 8.06 4.24
N GLN A 47 -20.60 9.29 4.78
CA GLN A 47 -21.86 9.88 5.26
C GLN A 47 -22.87 10.12 4.12
N LEU A 48 -22.39 10.58 2.96
CA LEU A 48 -23.25 10.84 1.80
C LEU A 48 -23.75 9.56 1.12
N THR A 49 -22.96 8.49 1.16
CA THR A 49 -23.26 7.23 0.48
C THR A 49 -23.93 6.21 1.38
N ALA A 50 -23.88 6.37 2.71
CA ALA A 50 -24.57 5.53 3.69
C ALA A 50 -26.04 5.19 3.34
N PRO A 51 -26.91 6.14 2.93
CA PRO A 51 -28.31 5.81 2.62
C PRO A 51 -28.49 4.92 1.38
N LEU A 52 -27.44 4.74 0.56
CA LEU A 52 -27.48 3.94 -0.67
C LEU A 52 -27.21 2.44 -0.42
N GLY A 53 -26.98 2.02 0.82
CA GLY A 53 -26.74 0.63 1.19
C GLY A 53 -25.53 0.04 0.45
N ILE A 54 -25.74 -1.09 -0.25
CA ILE A 54 -24.68 -1.81 -0.99
C ILE A 54 -24.04 -0.92 -2.05
N VAL A 55 -24.82 -0.13 -2.78
CA VAL A 55 -24.31 0.80 -3.80
C VAL A 55 -23.41 1.84 -3.15
N GLY A 56 -23.79 2.31 -1.95
CA GLY A 56 -22.98 3.24 -1.19
C GLY A 56 -21.64 2.65 -0.75
N GLY A 57 -21.64 1.40 -0.30
CA GLY A 57 -20.42 0.66 0.03
C GLY A 57 -19.48 0.52 -1.17
N LEU A 58 -20.01 0.22 -2.35
CA LEU A 58 -19.22 0.13 -3.58
C LEU A 58 -18.61 1.48 -3.97
N LEU A 59 -19.38 2.58 -3.88
CA LEU A 59 -18.89 3.93 -4.16
C LEU A 59 -17.77 4.33 -3.19
N LEU A 60 -17.95 4.08 -1.89
CA LEU A 60 -16.92 4.35 -0.88
C LEU A 60 -15.65 3.54 -1.17
N TRP A 61 -15.78 2.27 -1.56
CA TRP A 61 -14.65 1.43 -1.94
C TRP A 61 -13.89 1.97 -3.16
N LEU A 62 -14.59 2.45 -4.19
CA LEU A 62 -13.97 3.09 -5.35
C LEU A 62 -13.19 4.36 -4.97
N VAL A 63 -13.77 5.21 -4.12
CA VAL A 63 -13.08 6.43 -3.66
C VAL A 63 -11.86 6.08 -2.80
N MET A 64 -11.95 5.05 -1.96
CA MET A 64 -10.81 4.55 -1.19
C MET A 64 -9.67 4.08 -2.09
N MET A 65 -9.97 3.33 -3.16
CA MET A 65 -8.95 2.90 -4.13
C MET A 65 -8.33 4.07 -4.90
N ALA A 66 -9.12 5.09 -5.24
CA ALA A 66 -8.60 6.31 -5.87
C ALA A 66 -7.69 7.09 -4.90
N CYS A 67 -8.05 7.21 -3.62
CA CYS A 67 -7.21 7.85 -2.61
C CYS A 67 -5.89 7.09 -2.42
N LEU A 68 -5.94 5.75 -2.41
CA LEU A 68 -4.76 4.90 -2.33
C LEU A 68 -3.87 5.04 -3.57
N SER A 69 -4.45 5.09 -4.77
CA SER A 69 -3.73 5.38 -6.01
C SER A 69 -2.98 6.70 -5.92
N SER A 70 -3.69 7.74 -5.47
CA SER A 70 -3.13 9.07 -5.28
C SER A 70 -1.96 9.04 -4.31
N TRP A 71 -2.13 8.38 -3.16
CA TRP A 71 -1.08 8.21 -2.17
C TRP A 71 0.18 7.54 -2.74
N LEU A 72 0.03 6.40 -3.42
CA LEU A 72 1.17 5.67 -4.00
C LEU A 72 1.92 6.51 -5.04
N SER A 73 1.20 7.23 -5.89
CA SER A 73 1.79 8.12 -6.90
C SER A 73 2.55 9.30 -6.27
N LEU A 74 2.03 9.88 -5.19
CA LEU A 74 2.75 10.95 -4.47
C LEU A 74 4.01 10.42 -3.79
N VAL A 75 3.96 9.24 -3.18
CA VAL A 75 5.12 8.57 -2.57
C VAL A 75 6.17 8.26 -3.64
N GLU A 76 5.77 7.74 -4.79
CA GLU A 76 6.69 7.49 -5.91
C GLU A 76 7.39 8.77 -6.36
N GLN A 77 6.66 9.88 -6.53
CA GLN A 77 7.25 11.17 -6.88
C GLN A 77 8.30 11.62 -5.85
N VAL A 78 8.02 11.46 -4.56
CA VAL A 78 8.99 11.75 -3.48
C VAL A 78 10.24 10.89 -3.61
N ILE A 79 10.09 9.58 -3.86
CA ILE A 79 11.21 8.64 -3.92
C ILE A 79 12.07 8.88 -5.17
N ARG A 80 11.43 9.02 -6.35
CA ARG A 80 12.12 9.14 -7.65
C ARG A 80 12.69 10.53 -7.90
N SER A 81 11.91 11.57 -7.63
CA SER A 81 12.27 12.95 -8.00
C SER A 81 12.67 13.82 -6.80
N GLY A 82 12.45 13.34 -5.58
CA GLY A 82 12.77 14.07 -4.34
C GLY A 82 11.76 15.15 -3.96
N ARG A 83 10.79 15.46 -4.84
CA ARG A 83 9.77 16.50 -4.62
C ARG A 83 8.42 16.12 -5.20
N VAL A 84 7.33 16.56 -4.56
CA VAL A 84 5.98 16.44 -5.11
C VAL A 84 5.56 17.72 -5.81
N ARG A 85 4.86 17.55 -6.94
CA ARG A 85 4.16 18.64 -7.63
C ARG A 85 2.67 18.56 -7.28
N LEU A 86 2.19 19.49 -6.44
CA LEU A 86 0.80 19.49 -6.00
C LEU A 86 -0.21 19.69 -7.15
N GLY A 87 0.22 20.25 -8.28
CA GLY A 87 -0.58 20.34 -9.50
C GLY A 87 -0.91 18.99 -10.14
N ASP A 88 -0.14 17.94 -9.81
CA ASP A 88 -0.32 16.59 -10.35
C ASP A 88 -1.25 15.73 -9.45
N VAL A 89 -1.75 16.28 -8.34
CA VAL A 89 -2.66 15.57 -7.42
C VAL A 89 -3.96 15.10 -8.09
N PRO A 90 -4.60 15.87 -8.99
CA PRO A 90 -5.81 15.38 -9.65
C PRO A 90 -5.54 14.15 -10.54
N SER A 91 -4.41 14.10 -11.23
CA SER A 91 -4.05 12.96 -12.09
C SER A 91 -3.54 11.76 -11.29
N SER A 92 -3.01 11.96 -10.08
CA SER A 92 -2.52 10.86 -9.24
C SER A 92 -3.61 9.90 -8.76
N PHE A 93 -4.88 10.35 -8.67
CA PHE A 93 -6.02 9.48 -8.33
C PHE A 93 -6.28 8.36 -9.34
N ALA A 94 -5.87 8.55 -10.60
CA ALA A 94 -6.04 7.56 -11.66
C ALA A 94 -4.77 6.78 -11.99
N ALA A 95 -3.61 7.16 -11.42
CA ALA A 95 -2.30 6.63 -11.79
C ALA A 95 -2.16 5.11 -11.63
N TYR A 96 -2.73 4.56 -10.56
CA TYR A 96 -2.68 3.14 -10.18
C TYR A 96 -4.07 2.56 -9.90
N LEU A 97 -5.12 3.26 -10.34
CA LEU A 97 -6.49 2.91 -9.97
C LEU A 97 -6.89 1.54 -10.53
N GLY A 98 -6.53 1.22 -11.77
CA GLY A 98 -6.87 -0.06 -12.38
C GLY A 98 -6.25 -1.26 -11.66
N GLU A 99 -4.97 -1.16 -11.35
CA GLU A 99 -4.21 -2.18 -10.62
C GLU A 99 -4.77 -2.36 -9.21
N LEU A 100 -5.01 -1.28 -8.48
CA LEU A 100 -5.57 -1.33 -7.13
C LEU A 100 -7.00 -1.86 -7.10
N LEU A 101 -7.83 -1.53 -8.10
CA LEU A 101 -9.18 -2.09 -8.21
C LEU A 101 -9.12 -3.60 -8.45
N ALA A 102 -8.26 -4.07 -9.34
CA ALA A 102 -8.12 -5.49 -9.63
C ALA A 102 -7.59 -6.28 -8.43
N VAL A 103 -6.52 -5.80 -7.80
CA VAL A 103 -5.95 -6.39 -6.58
C VAL A 103 -6.99 -6.36 -5.45
N GLY A 104 -7.57 -5.19 -5.18
CA GLY A 104 -8.55 -5.01 -4.10
C GLY A 104 -9.80 -5.88 -4.30
N PHE A 105 -10.24 -6.07 -5.55
CA PHE A 105 -11.35 -6.97 -5.87
C PHE A 105 -11.01 -8.42 -5.54
N LEU A 106 -9.83 -8.89 -5.97
CA LEU A 106 -9.35 -10.25 -5.67
C LEU A 106 -9.19 -10.48 -4.15
N THR A 107 -8.59 -9.53 -3.43
CA THR A 107 -8.46 -9.60 -1.97
C THR A 107 -9.81 -9.63 -1.28
N SER A 108 -10.78 -8.84 -1.76
CA SER A 108 -12.13 -8.81 -1.20
C SER A 108 -12.87 -10.13 -1.43
N LEU A 109 -12.72 -10.73 -2.62
CA LEU A 109 -13.29 -12.04 -2.93
C LEU A 109 -12.67 -13.14 -2.05
N LEU A 110 -11.35 -13.15 -1.89
CA LEU A 110 -10.65 -14.08 -0.99
C LEU A 110 -11.08 -13.88 0.46
N GLY A 111 -11.20 -12.63 0.92
CA GLY A 111 -11.67 -12.30 2.27
C GLY A 111 -13.10 -12.77 2.51
N MET A 112 -13.99 -12.65 1.52
CA MET A 112 -15.36 -13.15 1.61
C MET A 112 -15.37 -14.68 1.77
N VAL A 113 -14.65 -15.42 0.92
CA VAL A 113 -14.54 -16.88 1.02
C VAL A 113 -13.95 -17.28 2.38
N ALA A 114 -12.86 -16.64 2.80
CA ALA A 114 -12.20 -16.91 4.07
C ALA A 114 -13.12 -16.65 5.27
N SER A 115 -13.95 -15.60 5.23
CA SER A 115 -14.87 -15.28 6.32
C SER A 115 -15.92 -16.37 6.57
N VAL A 116 -16.32 -17.10 5.52
CA VAL A 116 -17.25 -18.23 5.62
C VAL A 116 -16.50 -19.50 6.04
N VAL A 117 -15.41 -19.83 5.35
CA VAL A 117 -14.67 -21.10 5.55
C VAL A 117 -13.97 -21.13 6.92
N LEU A 118 -13.43 -19.99 7.36
CA LEU A 118 -12.66 -19.89 8.61
C LEU A 118 -13.50 -19.44 9.80
N ALA A 119 -14.81 -19.18 9.63
CA ALA A 119 -15.73 -18.81 10.71
C ALA A 119 -15.62 -19.73 11.96
N PRO A 120 -15.57 -21.08 11.84
CA PRO A 120 -15.44 -21.94 13.01
C PRO A 120 -14.01 -21.99 13.58
N PHE A 121 -12.99 -21.54 12.83
CA PHE A 121 -11.58 -21.68 13.17
C PHE A 121 -10.96 -20.31 13.46
N ARG A 122 -11.33 -19.68 14.59
CA ARG A 122 -10.86 -18.33 14.95
C ARG A 122 -9.35 -18.14 14.90
N PHE A 123 -8.58 -19.11 15.39
CA PHE A 123 -7.12 -19.04 15.34
C PHE A 123 -6.60 -19.06 13.89
N LEU A 124 -7.15 -19.94 13.05
CA LEU A 124 -6.79 -20.03 11.64
C LEU A 124 -7.20 -18.77 10.87
N ALA A 125 -8.32 -18.14 11.22
CA ALA A 125 -8.74 -16.85 10.65
C ALA A 125 -7.74 -15.73 10.95
N ILE A 126 -7.18 -15.68 12.17
CA ILE A 126 -6.14 -14.72 12.55
C ILE A 126 -4.86 -14.98 11.74
N VAL A 127 -4.40 -16.23 11.69
CA VAL A 127 -3.20 -16.63 10.93
C VAL A 127 -3.36 -16.28 9.44
N PHE A 128 -4.53 -16.58 8.86
CA PHE A 128 -4.84 -16.21 7.48
C PHE A 128 -4.84 -14.69 7.27
N GLY A 129 -5.44 -13.93 8.18
CA GLY A 129 -5.45 -12.46 8.11
C GLY A 129 -4.03 -11.87 8.15
N LEU A 130 -3.16 -12.40 9.01
CA LEU A 130 -1.74 -12.03 9.05
C LEU A 130 -1.01 -12.40 7.76
N ALA A 131 -1.26 -13.59 7.21
CA ALA A 131 -0.67 -14.03 5.95
C ALA A 131 -1.08 -13.10 4.79
N VAL A 132 -2.36 -12.74 4.70
CA VAL A 132 -2.88 -11.77 3.71
C VAL A 132 -2.23 -10.40 3.92
N LEU A 133 -2.12 -9.92 5.16
CA LEU A 133 -1.48 -8.64 5.46
C LEU A 133 -0.03 -8.62 4.98
N VAL A 134 0.76 -9.65 5.28
CA VAL A 134 2.17 -9.73 4.84
C VAL A 134 2.25 -9.84 3.32
N PHE A 135 1.41 -10.67 2.71
CA PHE A 135 1.39 -10.87 1.26
C PHE A 135 1.12 -9.56 0.51
N PHE A 136 0.02 -8.89 0.86
CA PHE A 136 -0.38 -7.66 0.18
C PHE A 136 0.44 -6.43 0.60
N ASN A 137 1.28 -6.52 1.62
CA ASN A 137 2.20 -5.42 1.99
C ASN A 137 3.22 -5.12 0.89
N ALA A 138 3.69 -6.15 0.17
CA ALA A 138 4.61 -5.98 -0.95
C ALA A 138 3.96 -5.35 -2.19
N VAL A 139 2.62 -5.43 -2.32
CA VAL A 139 1.90 -5.01 -3.53
C VAL A 139 2.04 -3.51 -3.81
N PRO A 140 1.85 -2.59 -2.84
CA PRO A 140 2.19 -1.18 -3.01
C PRO A 140 3.58 -0.95 -3.62
N GLU A 141 4.60 -1.65 -3.11
CA GLU A 141 5.97 -1.51 -3.57
C GLU A 141 6.15 -1.97 -5.01
N LEU A 142 5.56 -3.10 -5.36
CA LEU A 142 5.58 -3.63 -6.72
C LEU A 142 4.81 -2.76 -7.72
N ILE A 143 3.77 -2.04 -7.27
CA ILE A 143 2.96 -1.16 -8.11
C ILE A 143 3.75 0.08 -8.56
N TYR A 144 4.55 0.71 -7.68
CA TYR A 144 5.30 1.92 -8.06
C TYR A 144 6.76 1.65 -8.49
N LEU A 145 7.34 0.49 -8.11
CA LEU A 145 8.66 0.07 -8.59
C LEU A 145 8.59 -0.69 -9.91
N GLY A 146 7.54 -1.48 -10.13
CA GLY A 146 7.35 -2.32 -11.32
C GLY A 146 6.18 -1.87 -12.20
N ARG A 147 6.20 -2.28 -13.47
CA ARG A 147 5.06 -2.11 -14.40
C ARG A 147 4.41 -3.46 -14.65
N HIS A 148 3.80 -4.02 -13.61
CA HIS A 148 3.17 -5.34 -13.65
C HIS A 148 1.66 -5.22 -13.81
N SER A 149 1.07 -6.08 -14.64
CA SER A 149 -0.39 -6.24 -14.67
C SER A 149 -0.91 -6.83 -13.35
N ALA A 150 -2.20 -6.68 -13.05
CA ALA A 150 -2.79 -7.13 -11.77
C ALA A 150 -2.56 -8.61 -11.44
N ALA A 151 -2.57 -9.50 -12.43
CA ALA A 151 -2.30 -10.92 -12.23
C ALA A 151 -0.81 -11.19 -12.01
N GLU A 152 0.06 -10.48 -12.73
CA GLU A 152 1.51 -10.53 -12.52
C GLU A 152 1.88 -9.98 -11.14
N LEU A 153 1.21 -8.94 -10.65
CA LEU A 153 1.44 -8.36 -9.32
C LEU A 153 1.26 -9.37 -8.19
N LEU A 154 0.30 -10.31 -8.30
CA LEU A 154 0.12 -11.35 -7.29
C LEU A 154 1.23 -12.40 -7.34
N VAL A 155 1.61 -12.84 -8.54
CA VAL A 155 2.72 -13.81 -8.72
C VAL A 155 4.05 -13.18 -8.27
N GLU A 156 4.25 -11.91 -8.59
CA GLU A 156 5.45 -11.17 -8.25
C GLU A 156 5.49 -10.86 -6.75
N SER A 157 4.35 -10.56 -6.12
CA SER A 157 4.24 -10.43 -4.66
C SER A 157 4.67 -11.72 -3.94
N TYR A 158 4.25 -12.88 -4.45
CA TYR A 158 4.71 -14.17 -3.92
C TYR A 158 6.22 -14.37 -4.08
N ARG A 159 6.77 -14.09 -5.27
CA ARG A 159 8.21 -14.24 -5.54
C ARG A 159 9.05 -13.28 -4.70
N PHE A 160 8.67 -12.02 -4.67
CA PHE A 160 9.35 -10.98 -3.91
C PHE A 160 9.44 -11.35 -2.43
N ILE A 161 8.34 -11.82 -1.85
CA ILE A 161 8.32 -12.26 -0.46
C ILE A 161 9.20 -13.51 -0.27
N GLY A 162 9.17 -14.47 -1.20
CA GLY A 162 10.05 -15.64 -1.14
C GLY A 162 11.54 -15.29 -1.21
N GLU A 163 11.92 -14.31 -2.02
CA GLU A 163 13.29 -13.85 -2.20
C GLU A 163 13.78 -12.98 -1.04
N ASN A 164 12.90 -12.19 -0.43
CA ASN A 164 13.24 -11.18 0.58
C ASN A 164 12.62 -11.48 1.95
N TRP A 165 12.26 -12.73 2.23
CA TRP A 165 11.46 -13.09 3.41
C TRP A 165 12.07 -12.64 4.74
N ILE A 166 13.40 -12.66 4.88
CA ILE A 166 14.10 -12.24 6.11
C ILE A 166 13.91 -10.74 6.37
N GLU A 167 13.85 -9.94 5.31
CA GLU A 167 13.72 -8.48 5.41
C GLU A 167 12.24 -8.06 5.49
N TRP A 168 11.33 -8.92 5.02
CA TRP A 168 9.91 -8.63 4.89
C TRP A 168 9.02 -9.23 6.01
N PHE A 169 9.44 -10.34 6.61
CA PHE A 169 8.81 -10.88 7.81
C PHE A 169 9.55 -10.34 9.05
N PRO A 170 8.86 -9.62 9.96
CA PRO A 170 9.44 -9.21 11.23
C PRO A 170 9.70 -10.39 12.18
#